data_AF-A0A972ZYK1-F1
#
_entry.id   AF-A0A972ZYK1-F1
#
_cell.length_a   1.000
_cell.length_b   1.000
_cell.length_c   1.000
_cell.angle_alpha   90.00
_cell.angle_beta   90.00
_cell.angle_gamma   90.00
#
_symmetry.space_group_name_H-M   'P 1'
#
loop_
_entity.id
_entity.type
_entity.pdbx_description
1 polymer ?
#
loop_
_entity_poly.entity_id
_entity_poly.type
_entity_poly.pdbx_seq_one_letter_code
_entity_poly.pdbx_strand_id
1 'polypeptide(L)'
;MRRDKNRHGLSLVETLVAGVILSATVVTVSALSTRSMSGAVKNRAYEKAASLIDRQITFIDTLGIDAFVEAGQTQGEFGQTAPGYTWKASYELLGVDNLYEVTLTVSWQEGVGKKSQSVVTRFNGQSILF
;
A
#
# COMPACT_ATOMS: atom_id res chain seq x y z
N MET A 1 -28.34 -66.62 9.74
CA MET A 1 -27.25 -67.22 8.96
C MET A 1 -26.49 -66.08 8.28
N ARG A 2 -25.22 -65.93 8.64
CA ARG A 2 -24.09 -65.10 8.13
C ARG A 2 -24.34 -63.73 7.45
N ARG A 3 -23.85 -62.70 8.15
CA ARG A 3 -23.60 -61.32 7.68
C ARG A 3 -22.18 -61.30 7.10
N ASP A 4 -22.02 -61.25 5.78
CA ASP A 4 -20.71 -61.06 5.16
C ASP A 4 -20.30 -59.60 5.29
N LYS A 5 -19.51 -59.33 6.32
CA LYS A 5 -18.89 -58.03 6.58
C LYS A 5 -17.61 -58.00 5.76
N ASN A 6 -17.70 -57.53 4.51
CA ASN A 6 -16.56 -57.40 3.61
C ASN A 6 -15.56 -56.39 4.22
N ARG A 7 -14.53 -56.91 4.87
CA ARG A 7 -13.42 -56.13 5.42
C ARG A 7 -12.47 -55.83 4.27
N HIS A 8 -12.70 -54.71 3.59
CA HIS A 8 -11.73 -54.15 2.66
C HIS A 8 -10.54 -53.63 3.47
N GLY A 9 -9.47 -54.43 3.54
CA GLY A 9 -8.20 -54.00 4.08
C GLY A 9 -7.58 -52.96 3.14
N LEU A 10 -7.30 -51.78 3.68
CA LEU A 10 -6.53 -50.73 2.99
C LEU A 10 -5.28 -51.34 2.37
N SER A 11 -5.17 -51.27 1.04
CA SER A 11 -3.96 -51.72 0.36
C SER A 11 -2.80 -50.78 0.71
N LEU A 12 -1.60 -51.32 0.94
CA LEU A 12 -0.40 -50.50 1.16
C LEU A 12 -0.21 -49.47 0.04
N VAL A 13 -0.52 -49.86 -1.19
CA VAL A 13 -0.46 -48.98 -2.37
C VAL A 13 -1.45 -47.83 -2.25
N GLU A 14 -2.65 -48.07 -1.72
CA GLU A 14 -3.69 -47.06 -1.56
C GLU A 14 -3.28 -46.02 -0.50
N THR A 15 -2.72 -46.45 0.63
CA THR A 15 -2.23 -45.53 1.67
C THR A 15 -1.03 -44.70 1.17
N LEU A 16 -0.15 -45.30 0.36
CA LEU A 16 0.96 -44.58 -0.27
C LEU A 16 0.47 -43.55 -1.28
N VAL A 17 -0.48 -43.91 -2.14
CA VAL A 17 -1.09 -42.99 -3.12
C VAL A 17 -1.82 -41.86 -2.39
N ALA A 18 -2.59 -42.17 -1.35
CA ALA A 18 -3.27 -41.17 -0.53
C ALA A 18 -2.28 -40.21 0.15
N GLY A 19 -1.15 -40.72 0.66
CA GLY A 19 -0.08 -39.91 1.25
C GLY A 19 0.59 -38.96 0.25
N VAL A 20 0.82 -39.41 -0.99
CA VAL A 20 1.37 -38.57 -2.07
C VAL A 20 0.39 -37.46 -2.46
N ILE A 21 -0.90 -37.80 -2.64
CA ILE A 21 -1.95 -36.83 -2.97
C ILE A 21 -2.12 -35.81 -1.84
N LEU A 22 -2.11 -36.26 -0.58
CA LEU A 22 -2.20 -35.37 0.58
C LEU A 22 -1.01 -34.41 0.64
N SER A 23 0.20 -34.91 0.43
CA SER A 23 1.43 -34.09 0.45
C SER A 23 1.42 -33.03 -0.65
N ALA A 24 1.03 -33.41 -1.88
CA ALA A 24 0.90 -32.47 -3.00
C ALA A 24 -0.14 -31.38 -2.70
N THR A 25 -1.28 -31.75 -2.11
CA THR A 25 -2.33 -30.81 -1.72
C THR A 25 -1.81 -29.82 -0.66
N VAL A 26 -1.14 -30.29 0.38
CA VAL A 26 -0.57 -29.44 1.44
C VAL A 26 0.43 -28.43 0.88
N VAL A 27 1.29 -28.83 -0.05
CA VAL A 27 2.26 -27.92 -0.70
C VAL A 27 1.54 -26.82 -1.49
N THR A 28 0.54 -27.19 -2.29
CA THR A 28 -0.22 -26.19 -3.09
C THR A 28 -0.97 -25.19 -2.21
N VAL A 29 -1.62 -25.65 -1.13
CA VAL A 29 -2.30 -24.77 -0.17
C VAL A 29 -1.30 -23.85 0.54
N SER A 30 -0.16 -24.38 0.98
CA SER A 30 0.88 -23.59 1.65
C SER A 30 1.46 -22.51 0.73
N ALA A 31 1.69 -22.83 -0.54
CA ALA A 31 2.16 -21.88 -1.53
C ALA A 31 1.13 -20.78 -1.81
N LEU A 32 -0.17 -21.13 -1.87
CA LEU A 32 -1.25 -20.17 -2.09
C LEU A 32 -1.44 -19.23 -0.89
N SER A 33 -1.37 -19.75 0.33
CA SER A 33 -1.41 -18.95 1.56
C SER A 33 -0.25 -17.96 1.62
N THR A 34 0.96 -18.41 1.26
CA THR A 34 2.15 -17.55 1.22
C THR A 34 2.04 -16.44 0.17
N ARG A 35 1.50 -16.77 -1.02
CA ARG A 35 1.22 -15.78 -2.07
C ARG A 35 0.17 -14.76 -1.64
N SER A 36 -0.90 -15.20 -1.00
CA SER A 36 -1.96 -14.32 -0.51
C SER A 36 -1.43 -13.36 0.58
N MET A 37 -0.59 -13.88 1.48
CA MET A 37 0.02 -13.07 2.53
C MET A 37 1.03 -12.05 1.98
N SER A 38 1.84 -12.42 0.99
CA SER A 38 2.78 -11.48 0.34
C SER A 38 2.08 -10.41 -0.50
N GLY A 39 0.92 -10.70 -1.10
CA GLY A 39 0.06 -9.68 -1.74
C GLY A 39 -0.50 -8.68 -0.73
N ALA A 40 -0.97 -9.15 0.43
CA ALA A 40 -1.51 -8.30 1.48
C ALA A 40 -0.46 -7.34 2.08
N VAL A 41 0.80 -7.76 2.20
CA VAL A 41 1.88 -6.89 2.72
C VAL A 41 2.18 -5.73 1.77
N LYS A 42 2.24 -5.97 0.46
CA LYS A 42 2.43 -4.91 -0.54
C LYS A 42 1.27 -3.92 -0.50
N ASN A 43 0.04 -4.42 -0.43
CA ASN A 43 -1.15 -3.57 -0.39
C ASN A 43 -1.13 -2.60 0.80
N ARG A 44 -0.68 -3.07 1.98
CA ARG A 44 -0.58 -2.22 3.18
C ARG A 44 0.39 -1.05 3.03
N ALA A 45 1.51 -1.21 2.32
CA ALA A 45 2.47 -0.13 2.12
C ALA A 45 1.88 0.98 1.24
N TYR A 46 1.17 0.60 0.17
CA TYR A 46 0.47 1.56 -0.70
C TYR A 46 -0.71 2.22 0.01
N GLU A 47 -1.52 1.48 0.79
CA GLU A 47 -2.59 2.07 1.60
C GLU A 47 -2.04 3.09 2.61
N LYS A 48 -0.91 2.78 3.25
CA LYS A 48 -0.25 3.71 4.16
C LYS A 48 0.28 4.94 3.42
N ALA A 49 0.93 4.78 2.28
CA ALA A 49 1.41 5.90 1.46
C ALA A 49 0.25 6.80 1.02
N ALA A 50 -0.87 6.22 0.58
CA ALA A 50 -2.08 6.96 0.20
C ALA A 50 -2.67 7.74 1.39
N SER A 51 -2.75 7.12 2.58
CA SER A 51 -3.22 7.79 3.80
C SER A 51 -2.29 8.95 4.22
N LEU A 52 -0.98 8.80 4.05
CA LEU A 52 -0.02 9.88 4.33
C LEU A 52 -0.14 11.03 3.32
N ILE A 53 -0.38 10.72 2.04
CA ILE A 53 -0.66 11.70 1.01
C ILE A 53 -1.91 12.49 1.35
N ASP A 54 -3.01 11.82 1.68
CA ASP A 54 -4.29 12.43 2.02
C ASP A 54 -4.17 13.36 3.23
N ARG A 55 -3.46 12.92 4.27
CA ARG A 55 -3.18 13.74 5.46
C ARG A 55 -2.37 14.99 5.11
N GLN A 56 -1.37 14.88 4.25
CA GLN A 56 -0.52 16.01 3.86
C GLN A 56 -1.26 16.99 2.95
N ILE A 57 -2.09 16.51 2.03
CA ILE A 57 -2.99 17.34 1.21
C ILE A 57 -3.96 18.11 2.12
N THR A 58 -4.59 17.43 3.07
CA THR A 58 -5.50 18.05 4.05
C THR A 58 -4.78 19.11 4.89
N PHE A 59 -3.52 18.86 5.27
CA PHE A 59 -2.71 19.83 6.00
C PHE A 59 -2.43 21.10 5.17
N ILE A 60 -2.09 20.94 3.89
CA ILE A 60 -1.90 22.06 2.96
C ILE A 60 -3.22 22.82 2.78
N ASP A 61 -4.34 22.12 2.63
CA ASP A 61 -5.67 22.72 2.52
C ASP A 61 -6.03 23.56 3.75
N THR A 62 -5.75 23.03 4.95
CA THR A 62 -6.08 23.67 6.22
C THR A 62 -5.22 24.90 6.50
N LEU A 63 -3.94 24.85 6.14
CA LEU A 63 -3.03 26.00 6.26
C LEU A 63 -3.27 27.06 5.19
N GLY A 64 -3.80 26.67 4.03
CA GLY A 64 -3.81 27.47 2.81
C GLY A 64 -2.54 27.28 2.01
N ILE A 65 -2.70 27.16 0.68
CA ILE A 65 -1.57 26.96 -0.23
C ILE A 65 -0.60 28.14 -0.25
N ASP A 66 -1.10 29.37 -0.07
CA ASP A 66 -0.26 30.58 -0.08
C ASP A 66 0.74 30.55 1.09
N ALA A 67 0.28 30.25 2.31
CA ALA A 67 1.14 30.11 3.49
C ALA A 67 2.14 28.96 3.35
N PHE A 68 1.74 27.86 2.69
CA PHE A 68 2.63 26.74 2.42
C PHE A 68 3.75 27.11 1.42
N VAL A 69 3.41 27.87 0.38
CA VAL A 69 4.38 28.40 -0.60
C VAL A 69 5.33 29.38 0.08
N GLU A 70 4.83 30.30 0.91
CA GLU A 70 5.65 31.26 1.67
C GLU A 70 6.61 30.57 2.65
N ALA A 71 6.17 29.50 3.29
CA ALA A 71 7.01 28.71 4.19
C ALA A 71 8.18 28.01 3.46
N GLY A 72 8.11 27.86 2.13
CA GLY A 72 9.17 27.28 1.30
C GLY A 72 9.48 25.81 1.55
N GLN A 73 8.70 25.13 2.41
CA GLN A 73 8.95 23.74 2.78
C GLN A 73 8.37 22.77 1.75
N THR A 74 9.18 22.44 0.75
CA THR A 74 8.80 21.53 -0.35
C THR A 74 9.14 20.07 -0.09
N GLN A 75 9.77 19.73 1.02
CA GLN A 75 10.12 18.35 1.35
C GLN A 75 10.27 18.13 2.85
N GLY A 76 10.12 16.87 3.27
CA GLY A 76 10.28 16.48 4.66
C GLY A 76 10.14 14.99 4.90
N GLU A 77 10.17 14.62 6.18
CA GLU A 77 9.94 13.27 6.66
C GLU A 77 8.72 13.25 7.60
N PHE A 78 8.02 12.12 7.67
CA PHE A 78 6.88 11.98 8.57
C PHE A 78 7.28 11.66 10.03
N GLY A 79 8.59 11.57 10.31
CA GLY A 79 9.15 11.32 11.64
C GLY A 79 8.61 10.04 12.28
N GLN A 80 8.27 10.10 13.57
CA GLN A 80 7.75 8.95 14.32
C GLN A 80 6.38 8.45 13.85
N THR A 81 5.62 9.29 13.13
CA THR A 81 4.29 8.93 12.61
C THR A 81 4.40 7.87 11.50
N ALA A 82 5.42 7.99 10.65
CA ALA A 82 5.71 7.02 9.62
C ALA A 82 7.22 6.98 9.32
N PRO A 83 8.00 6.23 10.13
CA PRO A 83 9.44 6.14 9.93
C PRO A 83 9.75 5.49 8.57
N GLY A 84 10.76 6.02 7.87
CA GLY A 84 11.17 5.55 6.55
C GLY A 84 10.31 6.05 5.38
N TYR A 85 9.28 6.86 5.64
CA TYR A 85 8.51 7.55 4.61
C TYR A 85 8.96 9.01 4.54
N THR A 86 9.21 9.47 3.32
CA THR A 86 9.58 10.86 3.02
C THR A 86 8.59 11.44 2.03
N TRP A 87 8.38 12.75 2.08
CA TRP A 87 7.48 13.45 1.18
C TRP A 87 8.19 14.61 0.48
N LYS A 88 7.73 14.89 -0.73
CA LYS A 88 8.14 16.02 -1.53
C LYS A 88 6.93 16.62 -2.23
N ALA A 89 6.70 17.91 -2.04
CA ALA A 89 5.68 18.70 -2.70
C ALA A 89 6.35 19.64 -3.72
N SER A 90 5.82 19.69 -4.93
CA SER A 90 6.14 20.72 -5.91
C SER A 90 4.85 21.42 -6.30
N TYR A 91 4.92 22.74 -6.47
CA TYR A 91 3.76 23.54 -6.84
C TYR A 91 4.08 24.39 -8.07
N GLU A 92 3.06 24.63 -8.88
CA GLU A 92 3.10 25.50 -10.04
C GLU A 92 1.87 26.41 -10.02
N LEU A 93 2.08 27.72 -10.17
CA LEU A 93 1.00 28.68 -10.29
C LEU A 93 0.44 28.58 -11.71
N LEU A 94 -0.80 28.14 -11.84
CA LEU A 94 -1.56 28.23 -13.07
C LEU A 94 -2.03 29.68 -13.20
N GLY A 95 -1.77 30.32 -14.35
CA GLY A 95 -2.00 31.76 -14.58
C GLY A 95 -3.47 32.23 -14.56
N VAL A 96 -4.34 31.56 -13.80
CA VAL A 96 -5.76 31.83 -13.62
C VAL A 96 -6.05 31.87 -12.12
N ASP A 97 -6.53 33.02 -11.64
CA ASP A 97 -7.23 33.17 -10.35
C ASP A 97 -6.53 32.53 -9.13
N ASN A 98 -5.21 32.73 -9.01
CA ASN A 98 -4.38 32.21 -7.92
C ASN A 98 -4.48 30.67 -7.72
N LEU A 99 -4.70 29.94 -8.81
CA LEU A 99 -4.82 28.48 -8.80
C LEU A 99 -3.44 27.82 -8.82
N TYR A 100 -3.14 27.01 -7.82
CA TYR A 100 -1.91 26.25 -7.73
C TYR A 100 -2.15 24.79 -8.08
N GLU A 101 -1.31 24.23 -8.95
CA GLU A 101 -1.21 22.79 -9.13
C GLU A 101 -0.11 22.25 -8.22
N VAL A 102 -0.47 21.36 -7.30
CA VAL A 102 0.44 20.77 -6.32
C VAL A 102 0.60 19.29 -6.62
N THR A 103 1.83 18.89 -6.90
CA THR A 103 2.22 17.49 -7.00
C THR A 103 2.88 17.07 -5.70
N LEU A 104 2.23 16.16 -4.97
CA LEU A 104 2.77 15.55 -3.77
C LEU A 104 3.26 14.14 -4.08
N THR A 105 4.52 13.85 -3.72
CA THR A 105 5.14 12.54 -3.87
C THR A 105 5.58 12.02 -2.52
N VAL A 106 5.07 10.86 -2.13
CA VAL A 106 5.54 10.11 -0.96
C VAL A 106 6.43 8.96 -1.42
N SER A 107 7.59 8.81 -0.79
CA SER A 107 8.56 7.78 -1.09
C SER A 107 8.89 6.94 0.15
N TRP A 108 9.11 5.64 -0.04
CA TRP A 108 9.53 4.73 1.01
C TRP A 108 10.49 3.66 0.46
N GLN A 109 11.20 2.99 1.36
CA GLN A 109 12.06 1.84 1.02
C GLN A 109 11.24 0.55 1.14
N GLU A 110 11.25 -0.27 0.10
CA GLU A 110 10.65 -1.61 0.09
C GLU A 110 11.67 -2.64 -0.43
N GLY A 111 12.27 -3.40 0.48
CA GLY A 111 13.34 -4.33 0.16
C GLY A 111 14.60 -3.61 -0.33
N VAL A 112 15.03 -3.89 -1.56
CA VAL A 112 16.22 -3.28 -2.20
C VAL A 112 15.84 -2.05 -3.04
N GLY A 113 14.55 -1.77 -3.24
CA GLY A 113 14.07 -0.71 -4.12
C GLY A 113 13.38 0.43 -3.38
N LYS A 114 13.63 1.67 -3.83
CA LYS A 114 12.83 2.82 -3.44
C LYS A 114 11.52 2.80 -4.24
N LYS A 115 10.39 2.86 -3.54
CA LYS A 115 9.06 3.02 -4.10
C LYS A 115 8.56 4.42 -3.84
N SER A 116 7.67 4.90 -4.71
CA SER A 116 7.03 6.19 -4.57
C SER A 116 5.63 6.18 -5.13
N GLN A 117 4.79 7.02 -4.57
CA GLN A 117 3.44 7.31 -5.04
C GLN A 117 3.26 8.81 -5.11
N SER A 118 2.68 9.28 -6.21
CA SER A 118 2.46 10.70 -6.47
C SER A 118 0.99 10.97 -6.74
N VAL A 119 0.50 12.10 -6.24
CA VAL A 119 -0.83 12.62 -6.49
C VAL A 119 -0.70 14.08 -6.90
N VAL A 120 -1.52 14.49 -7.87
CA VAL A 120 -1.63 15.87 -8.32
C VAL A 120 -3.00 16.38 -7.91
N THR A 121 -3.01 17.49 -7.18
CA THR A 121 -4.23 18.17 -6.71
C THR A 121 -4.10 19.66 -6.98
N ARG A 122 -5.23 20.32 -7.24
CA ARG A 122 -5.30 21.76 -7.43
C ARG A 122 -5.83 22.43 -6.18
N PHE A 123 -5.15 23.49 -5.75
CA PHE A 123 -5.54 24.32 -4.61
C PHE A 123 -5.82 25.73 -5.11
N ASN A 124 -6.92 26.32 -4.64
CA ASN A 124 -7.20 27.73 -4.88
C ASN A 124 -6.55 28.54 -3.76
N GLY A 125 -5.57 29.37 -4.09
CA GLY A 125 -4.97 30.28 -3.12
C GLY A 125 -5.92 31.43 -2.82
N GLN A 126 -6.08 31.80 -1.55
CA GLN A 126 -6.90 32.94 -1.21
C GLN A 126 -6.11 34.21 -1.47
N SER A 127 -6.53 34.95 -2.50
CA SER A 127 -6.13 36.35 -2.65
C SER A 127 -6.64 37.10 -1.43
N ILE A 128 -5.76 37.37 -0.46
CA ILE A 128 -6.06 38.32 0.63
C ILE A 128 -6.17 39.71 -0.02
N LEU A 129 -7.37 40.03 -0.50
CA LEU A 129 -7.77 41.39 -0.85
C LEU A 129 -7.82 42.19 0.46
N PHE A 130 -6.73 42.89 0.76
CA PHE A 130 -6.71 44.01 1.69
C PHE A 130 -6.56 45.32 0.91
#